data_AF-X1TJ07-F1
#
_entry.id   AF-X1TJ07-F1
#
_cell.length_a   1.000
_cell.length_b   1.000
_cell.length_c   1.000
_cell.angle_alpha   90.00
_cell.angle_beta   90.00
_cell.angle_gamma   90.00
#
_symmetry.space_group_name_H-M   'P 1'
#
loop_
_entity.id
_entity.type
_entity.pdbx_description
1 polymer ?
#
loop_
_entity_poly.entity_id
_entity_poly.type
_entity_poly.pdbx_seq_one_letter_code
_entity_poly.pdbx_strand_id
1 'polypeptide(L)'
;TGDRKSLRLYENDEKLILAVASVNENCIVVLEGGGPIIVEPWKNKVSAIIMSWYSGMEGGTALGEILFGDINPSAKLPAVFPKSDDQLPYFDAITTQIEYGYYHGYKLMDKEGYEPAFPFGFGLSYTTFSYDNLRINKKSMNFDGEIQVSIDISNTGNMAGEEIVQMYVGYKNSSVDRPFKDLKGFDKILLTPGEMKTLNLKLRAEDLAYYDVDKKEWVIEKIGYIIYVGPSSRKEDLLTTTFNIS
;
A
#
# COMPACT_ATOMS: atom_id res chain seq x y z
N THR A 1 19.71 17.94 -13.92
CA THR A 1 19.05 17.50 -12.69
C THR A 1 19.08 15.97 -12.65
N GLY A 2 18.89 15.36 -11.49
CA GLY A 2 18.86 13.89 -11.35
C GLY A 2 17.46 13.27 -11.56
N ASP A 3 16.43 14.11 -11.66
CA ASP A 3 15.04 13.66 -11.76
C ASP A 3 14.73 12.99 -13.10
N ARG A 4 13.86 11.97 -13.05
CA ARG A 4 13.36 11.31 -14.26
C ARG A 4 12.39 12.23 -14.99
N LYS A 5 12.49 12.28 -16.32
CA LYS A 5 11.54 12.99 -17.20
C LYS A 5 10.22 12.25 -17.40
N SER A 6 10.19 10.95 -17.14
CA SER A 6 9.01 10.09 -17.26
C SER A 6 9.14 8.91 -16.30
N LEU A 7 8.01 8.40 -15.81
CA LEU A 7 7.96 7.18 -15.04
C LEU A 7 7.93 5.90 -15.90
N ARG A 8 7.91 6.02 -17.22
CA ARG A 8 8.04 4.87 -18.13
C ARG A 8 9.48 4.33 -18.18
N LEU A 9 9.60 3.10 -18.65
CA LEU A 9 10.88 2.55 -19.08
C LEU A 9 11.32 3.21 -20.39
N TYR A 10 12.58 3.00 -20.79
CA TYR A 10 12.99 3.42 -22.13
C TYR A 10 12.22 2.62 -23.19
N GLU A 11 11.96 3.25 -24.33
CA GLU A 11 11.15 2.65 -25.40
C GLU A 11 11.72 1.29 -25.86
N ASN A 12 13.04 1.15 -25.90
CA ASN A 12 13.69 -0.10 -26.28
C ASN A 12 13.46 -1.22 -25.25
N ASP A 13 13.37 -0.90 -23.96
CA ASP A 13 13.10 -1.88 -22.90
C ASP A 13 11.66 -2.39 -22.99
N GLU A 14 10.70 -1.49 -23.21
CA GLU A 14 9.30 -1.89 -23.43
C GLU A 14 9.14 -2.74 -24.69
N LYS A 15 9.82 -2.37 -25.79
CA LYS A 15 9.84 -3.18 -27.03
C LYS A 15 10.44 -4.57 -26.80
N LEU A 16 11.51 -4.66 -26.01
CA LEU A 16 12.12 -5.94 -25.67
C LEU A 16 11.15 -6.82 -24.89
N ILE A 17 10.50 -6.28 -23.85
CA ILE A 17 9.49 -7.00 -23.05
C ILE A 17 8.39 -7.53 -23.97
N LEU A 18 7.81 -6.67 -24.82
CA LEU A 18 6.73 -7.06 -25.72
C LEU A 18 7.17 -8.10 -26.75
N ALA A 19 8.38 -7.98 -27.31
CA ALA A 19 8.92 -8.95 -28.26
C ALA A 19 9.08 -10.33 -27.62
N VAL A 20 9.66 -10.41 -26.43
CA VAL A 20 9.84 -11.68 -25.69
C VAL A 20 8.49 -12.28 -25.30
N ALA A 21 7.59 -11.47 -24.74
CA ALA A 21 6.24 -11.88 -24.37
C ALA A 21 5.42 -12.41 -25.57
N SER A 22 5.67 -11.90 -26.79
CA SER A 22 4.96 -12.35 -28.00
C SER A 22 5.32 -13.76 -28.45
N VAL A 23 6.48 -14.28 -28.02
CA VAL A 23 6.99 -15.61 -28.42
C VAL A 23 7.12 -16.58 -27.24
N ASN A 24 6.88 -16.12 -26.01
CA ASN A 24 6.93 -16.95 -24.80
C ASN A 24 5.89 -16.46 -23.78
N GLU A 25 4.87 -17.29 -23.55
CA GLU A 25 3.80 -17.02 -22.57
C GLU A 25 4.27 -17.09 -21.11
N ASN A 26 5.45 -17.66 -20.85
CA ASN A 26 6.10 -17.77 -19.54
C ASN A 26 7.18 -16.68 -19.34
N CYS A 27 6.82 -15.43 -19.66
CA CYS A 27 7.72 -14.29 -19.53
C CYS A 27 7.60 -13.65 -18.14
N ILE A 28 8.69 -13.62 -17.38
CA ILE A 28 8.80 -12.90 -16.10
C ILE A 28 9.63 -11.63 -16.32
N VAL A 29 9.13 -10.49 -15.85
CA VAL A 29 9.87 -9.22 -15.87
C VAL A 29 10.34 -8.89 -14.47
N VAL A 30 11.66 -8.71 -14.31
CA VAL A 30 12.25 -8.19 -13.07
C VAL A 30 12.58 -6.72 -13.26
N LEU A 31 11.95 -5.87 -12.46
CA LEU A 31 12.14 -4.43 -12.48
C LEU A 31 13.17 -4.02 -11.43
N GLU A 32 14.22 -3.34 -11.87
CA GLU A 32 15.17 -2.64 -11.02
C GLU A 32 15.01 -1.14 -11.19
N GLY A 33 14.74 -0.42 -10.10
CA GLY A 33 14.44 1.00 -10.14
C GLY A 33 14.22 1.62 -8.77
N GLY A 34 14.51 2.91 -8.64
CA GLY A 34 14.41 3.64 -7.36
C GLY A 34 13.03 4.20 -7.03
N GLY A 35 12.01 3.95 -7.85
CA GLY A 35 10.68 4.50 -7.67
C GLY A 35 9.64 3.83 -8.57
N PRO A 36 8.39 4.33 -8.58
CA PRO A 36 7.34 3.77 -9.41
C PRO A 36 7.70 3.78 -10.90
N ILE A 37 7.29 2.70 -11.59
CA ILE A 37 7.46 2.52 -13.04
C ILE A 37 6.07 2.27 -13.62
N ILE A 38 5.72 3.00 -14.68
CA ILE A 38 4.47 2.75 -15.41
C ILE A 38 4.61 1.44 -16.19
N VAL A 39 3.82 0.45 -15.80
CA VAL A 39 3.85 -0.90 -16.37
C VAL A 39 2.64 -1.21 -17.27
N GLU A 40 1.62 -0.33 -17.28
CA GLU A 40 0.32 -0.56 -17.94
C GLU A 40 0.42 -1.02 -19.41
N PRO A 41 1.36 -0.51 -20.24
CA PRO A 41 1.46 -0.92 -21.64
C PRO A 41 1.76 -2.42 -21.87
N TRP A 42 2.40 -3.08 -20.90
CA TRP A 42 2.92 -4.44 -21.08
C TRP A 42 2.60 -5.40 -19.93
N LYS A 43 2.11 -4.93 -18.77
CA LYS A 43 1.88 -5.76 -17.58
C LYS A 43 0.99 -6.98 -17.80
N ASN A 44 0.01 -6.88 -18.70
CA ASN A 44 -0.94 -7.96 -19.02
C ASN A 44 -0.43 -8.91 -20.12
N LYS A 45 0.81 -8.71 -20.60
CA LYS A 45 1.46 -9.55 -21.62
C LYS A 45 2.49 -10.51 -21.01
N VAL A 46 2.81 -10.34 -19.73
CA VAL A 46 3.82 -11.11 -19.00
C VAL A 46 3.15 -11.91 -17.89
N SER A 47 3.74 -13.02 -17.50
CA SER A 47 3.17 -13.93 -16.50
C SER A 47 3.39 -13.43 -15.07
N ALA A 48 4.50 -12.71 -14.84
CA ALA A 48 4.81 -12.16 -13.54
C ALA A 48 5.69 -10.90 -13.64
N ILE A 49 5.59 -10.04 -12.62
CA ILE A 49 6.42 -8.86 -12.45
C ILE A 49 7.00 -8.89 -11.04
N ILE A 50 8.32 -8.80 -10.92
CA ILE A 50 9.03 -8.69 -9.64
C ILE A 50 9.64 -7.31 -9.54
N MET A 51 9.27 -6.54 -8.52
CA MET A 51 9.93 -5.27 -8.22
C MET A 51 11.11 -5.51 -7.26
N SER A 52 12.33 -5.53 -7.80
CA SER A 52 13.58 -5.77 -7.05
C SER A 52 14.16 -4.49 -6.41
N TRP A 53 13.68 -3.32 -6.86
CA TRP A 53 14.27 -2.02 -6.49
C TRP A 53 15.76 -1.95 -6.87
N TYR A 54 16.58 -1.31 -6.06
CA TYR A 54 18.03 -1.45 -6.12
C TYR A 54 18.47 -2.37 -4.98
N SER A 55 18.56 -3.66 -5.27
CA SER A 55 18.69 -4.76 -4.31
C SER A 55 20.10 -4.91 -3.68
N GLY A 56 21.04 -4.01 -3.99
CA GLY A 56 22.39 -4.03 -3.45
C GLY A 56 23.21 -5.25 -3.88
N MET A 57 24.31 -5.52 -3.17
CA MET A 57 25.31 -6.52 -3.57
C MET A 57 24.80 -7.97 -3.52
N GLU A 58 23.79 -8.26 -2.71
CA GLU A 58 23.16 -9.59 -2.59
C GLU A 58 21.88 -9.73 -3.44
N GLY A 59 21.61 -8.77 -4.33
CA GLY A 59 20.39 -8.76 -5.14
C GLY A 59 20.22 -9.99 -6.02
N GLY A 60 21.32 -10.50 -6.59
CA GLY A 60 21.29 -11.73 -7.40
C GLY A 60 20.92 -12.96 -6.58
N THR A 61 21.47 -13.08 -5.37
CA THR A 61 21.15 -14.16 -4.41
C THR A 61 19.67 -14.11 -4.04
N ALA A 62 19.20 -12.96 -3.57
CA ALA A 62 17.82 -12.77 -3.13
C ALA A 62 16.81 -12.99 -4.27
N LEU A 63 17.10 -12.52 -5.49
CA LEU A 63 16.26 -12.75 -6.65
C LEU A 63 16.20 -14.24 -7.00
N GLY A 64 17.33 -14.95 -6.96
CA GLY A 64 17.38 -16.39 -7.18
C GLY A 64 16.50 -17.14 -6.18
N GLU A 65 16.67 -16.90 -4.89
CA GLU A 65 15.89 -17.54 -3.82
C GLU A 65 14.38 -17.29 -3.96
N ILE A 66 13.99 -16.08 -4.41
CA ILE A 66 12.58 -15.77 -4.72
C ILE A 66 12.13 -16.54 -5.96
N LEU A 67 12.83 -16.46 -7.09
CA LEU A 67 12.42 -17.10 -8.34
C LEU A 67 12.26 -18.63 -8.21
N PHE A 68 13.09 -19.27 -7.41
CA PHE A 68 13.04 -20.71 -7.17
C PHE A 68 12.14 -21.12 -5.99
N GLY A 69 11.58 -20.15 -5.27
CA GLY A 69 10.66 -20.39 -4.16
C GLY A 69 11.33 -20.87 -2.87
N ASP A 70 12.64 -20.71 -2.75
CA ASP A 70 13.36 -20.90 -1.49
C ASP A 70 12.88 -19.88 -0.45
N ILE A 71 12.53 -18.67 -0.92
CA ILE A 71 11.90 -17.61 -0.13
C ILE A 71 10.56 -17.21 -0.77
N ASN A 72 9.52 -17.17 0.06
CA ASN A 72 8.23 -16.60 -0.30
C ASN A 72 8.29 -15.05 -0.19
N PRO A 73 8.05 -14.28 -1.27
CA PRO A 73 8.05 -12.83 -1.20
C PRO A 73 6.93 -12.32 -0.29
N SER A 74 7.26 -11.36 0.57
CA SER A 74 6.35 -10.83 1.61
C SER A 74 6.32 -9.30 1.71
N ALA A 75 7.03 -8.61 0.83
CA ALA A 75 7.10 -7.15 0.83
C ALA A 75 5.83 -6.52 0.25
N LYS A 76 5.50 -5.31 0.73
CA LYS A 76 4.41 -4.49 0.22
C LYS A 76 4.96 -3.15 -0.31
N LEU A 77 4.32 -2.58 -1.32
CA LEU A 77 4.76 -1.34 -1.97
C LEU A 77 4.67 -0.14 -1.01
N PRO A 78 5.75 0.65 -0.82
CA PRO A 78 5.71 1.89 -0.03
C PRO A 78 5.18 3.09 -0.82
N ALA A 79 4.85 2.91 -2.10
CA ALA A 79 4.35 3.93 -3.01
C ALA A 79 3.29 3.35 -3.94
N VAL A 80 2.47 4.22 -4.52
CA VAL A 80 1.51 3.84 -5.56
C VAL A 80 2.24 3.72 -6.90
N PHE A 81 1.87 2.70 -7.69
CA PHE A 81 2.27 2.62 -9.10
C PHE A 81 1.08 3.06 -9.96
N PRO A 82 1.17 4.21 -10.66
CA PRO A 82 0.08 4.73 -11.48
C PRO A 82 -0.09 3.92 -12.77
N LYS A 83 -1.28 4.00 -13.37
CA LYS A 83 -1.57 3.47 -14.72
C LYS A 83 -0.99 4.36 -15.82
N SER A 84 -0.95 5.68 -15.61
CA SER A 84 -0.46 6.66 -16.58
C SER A 84 0.11 7.91 -15.90
N ASP A 85 0.79 8.75 -16.67
CA ASP A 85 1.31 10.03 -16.20
C ASP A 85 0.18 11.00 -15.78
N ASP A 86 -1.04 10.84 -16.31
CA ASP A 86 -2.21 11.67 -15.96
C ASP A 86 -2.68 11.50 -14.51
N GLN A 87 -2.26 10.41 -13.85
CA GLN A 87 -2.57 10.16 -12.43
C GLN A 87 -1.51 10.77 -11.49
N LEU A 88 -0.47 11.41 -12.02
CA LEU A 88 0.58 12.04 -11.24
C LEU A 88 0.22 13.49 -10.89
N PRO A 89 0.66 13.98 -9.72
CA PRO A 89 0.60 15.40 -9.45
C PRO A 89 1.47 16.17 -10.44
N TYR A 90 1.16 17.45 -10.65
CA TYR A 90 2.00 18.34 -11.43
C TYR A 90 3.44 18.32 -10.92
N PHE A 91 4.39 18.22 -11.83
CA PHE A 91 5.82 18.21 -11.55
C PHE A 91 6.58 18.97 -12.63
N ASP A 92 7.49 19.83 -12.19
CA ASP A 92 8.43 20.53 -13.06
C ASP A 92 9.85 20.41 -12.47
N ALA A 93 10.71 19.68 -13.17
CA ALA A 93 12.08 19.40 -12.73
C ALA A 93 13.01 20.63 -12.75
N ILE A 94 12.61 21.74 -13.38
CA ILE A 94 13.39 22.97 -13.43
C ILE A 94 12.77 24.13 -12.64
N THR A 95 11.64 23.89 -11.95
CA THR A 95 11.05 24.92 -11.11
C THR A 95 11.95 25.25 -9.92
N THR A 96 12.04 26.53 -9.59
CA THR A 96 12.76 27.01 -8.40
C THR A 96 11.85 27.13 -7.17
N GLN A 97 10.53 27.05 -7.36
CA GLN A 97 9.53 27.09 -6.31
C GLN A 97 8.32 26.24 -6.70
N ILE A 98 7.81 25.45 -5.77
CA ILE A 98 6.59 24.66 -5.96
C ILE A 98 5.77 24.68 -4.67
N GLU A 99 4.45 24.78 -4.84
CA GLU A 99 3.50 24.59 -3.75
C GLU A 99 3.00 23.15 -3.80
N TYR A 100 3.23 22.40 -2.72
CA TYR A 100 2.73 21.03 -2.60
C TYR A 100 1.30 21.03 -2.06
N GLY A 101 0.40 20.39 -2.80
CA GLY A 101 -0.95 20.13 -2.32
C GLY A 101 -0.96 19.19 -1.12
N TYR A 102 -2.07 19.22 -0.38
CA TYR A 102 -2.29 18.36 0.79
C TYR A 102 -2.31 16.86 0.43
N TYR A 103 -2.86 16.53 -0.74
CA TYR A 103 -2.99 15.15 -1.21
C TYR A 103 -1.80 14.71 -2.07
N HIS A 104 -1.24 13.56 -1.75
CA HIS A 104 -0.18 12.90 -2.50
C HIS A 104 -0.31 11.37 -2.36
N GLY A 105 0.34 10.63 -3.27
CA GLY A 105 0.34 9.17 -3.26
C GLY A 105 -1.07 8.58 -3.29
N TYR A 106 -1.33 7.57 -2.45
CA TYR A 106 -2.66 6.91 -2.42
C TYR A 106 -3.79 7.82 -1.96
N LYS A 107 -3.49 8.86 -1.18
CA LYS A 107 -4.52 9.82 -0.72
C LYS A 107 -5.02 10.68 -1.87
N LEU A 108 -4.11 11.06 -2.79
CA LEU A 108 -4.49 11.75 -4.03
C LEU A 108 -5.29 10.82 -4.95
N MET A 109 -4.85 9.57 -5.10
CA MET A 109 -5.61 8.59 -5.89
C MET A 109 -7.04 8.40 -5.35
N ASP A 110 -7.19 8.24 -4.03
CA ASP A 110 -8.50 8.13 -3.39
C ASP A 110 -9.34 9.40 -3.59
N LYS A 111 -8.74 10.60 -3.52
CA LYS A 111 -9.42 11.89 -3.70
C LYS A 111 -9.95 12.08 -5.12
N GLU A 112 -9.15 11.73 -6.11
CA GLU A 112 -9.50 11.85 -7.54
C GLU A 112 -10.34 10.67 -8.05
N GLY A 113 -10.50 9.61 -7.26
CA GLY A 113 -11.18 8.39 -7.68
C GLY A 113 -10.39 7.59 -8.71
N TYR A 114 -9.07 7.74 -8.73
CA TYR A 114 -8.19 7.03 -9.64
C TYR A 114 -7.90 5.61 -9.16
N GLU A 115 -7.93 4.67 -10.11
CA GLU A 115 -7.48 3.30 -9.87
C GLU A 115 -6.01 3.17 -10.30
N PRO A 116 -5.09 2.84 -9.38
CA PRO A 116 -3.68 2.65 -9.72
C PRO A 116 -3.43 1.29 -10.38
N ALA A 117 -2.29 1.14 -11.05
CA ALA A 117 -1.84 -0.16 -11.53
C ALA A 117 -1.56 -1.10 -10.35
N PHE A 118 -0.85 -0.60 -9.34
CA PHE A 118 -0.69 -1.25 -8.05
C PHE A 118 -0.90 -0.24 -6.89
N PRO A 119 -1.81 -0.51 -5.94
CA PRO A 119 -2.09 0.41 -4.85
C PRO A 119 -0.97 0.44 -3.81
N PHE A 120 -0.99 1.47 -2.95
CA PHE A 120 -0.07 1.54 -1.81
C PHE A 120 -0.28 0.32 -0.92
N GLY A 121 0.81 -0.22 -0.38
CA GLY A 121 0.78 -1.40 0.46
C GLY A 121 0.42 -2.69 -0.28
N PHE A 122 0.39 -2.71 -1.61
CA PHE A 122 0.17 -3.93 -2.39
C PHE A 122 1.42 -4.81 -2.44
N GLY A 123 1.25 -6.13 -2.43
CA GLY A 123 2.33 -7.09 -2.63
C GLY A 123 1.80 -8.51 -2.58
N LEU A 124 2.21 -9.33 -3.54
CA LEU A 124 1.80 -10.73 -3.67
C LEU A 124 2.72 -11.63 -2.84
N SER A 125 2.25 -12.86 -2.64
CA SER A 125 2.96 -13.95 -1.97
C SER A 125 2.74 -15.25 -2.76
N TYR A 126 3.63 -16.23 -2.58
CA TYR A 126 3.44 -17.60 -3.08
C TYR A 126 2.43 -18.42 -2.27
N THR A 127 1.89 -17.83 -1.19
CA THR A 127 0.74 -18.37 -0.48
C THR A 127 -0.41 -17.36 -0.46
N THR A 128 -1.58 -17.79 0.00
CA THR A 128 -2.77 -16.94 0.11
C THR A 128 -3.14 -16.74 1.58
N PHE A 129 -3.71 -15.58 1.89
CA PHE A 129 -4.17 -15.25 3.24
C PHE A 129 -5.64 -14.84 3.23
N SER A 130 -6.40 -15.25 4.24
CA SER A 130 -7.74 -14.71 4.51
C SER A 130 -7.71 -13.76 5.70
N TYR A 131 -8.62 -12.79 5.67
CA TYR A 131 -8.82 -11.79 6.72
C TYR A 131 -10.24 -11.93 7.22
N ASP A 132 -10.40 -12.23 8.51
CA ASP A 132 -11.70 -12.54 9.10
C ASP A 132 -11.85 -11.93 10.50
N ASN A 133 -13.09 -11.82 10.97
CA ASN A 133 -13.41 -11.48 12.36
C ASN A 133 -12.77 -10.18 12.87
N LEU A 134 -12.85 -9.10 12.08
CA LEU A 134 -12.41 -7.77 12.51
C LEU A 134 -13.23 -7.28 13.71
N ARG A 135 -12.54 -6.97 14.80
CA ARG A 135 -13.15 -6.57 16.08
C ARG A 135 -12.36 -5.45 16.76
N ILE A 136 -13.06 -4.68 17.58
CA ILE A 136 -12.46 -3.65 18.43
C ILE A 136 -12.94 -3.83 19.86
N ASN A 137 -12.07 -3.57 20.83
CA ASN A 137 -12.39 -3.77 22.24
C ASN A 137 -13.41 -2.76 22.80
N LYS A 138 -13.59 -1.61 22.14
CA LYS A 138 -14.60 -0.60 22.50
C LYS A 138 -15.02 0.24 21.31
N LYS A 139 -16.25 0.77 21.37
CA LYS A 139 -16.89 1.60 20.32
C LYS A 139 -16.79 3.11 20.60
N SER A 140 -16.24 3.49 21.75
CA SER A 140 -16.03 4.87 22.17
C SER A 140 -14.62 5.01 22.75
N MET A 141 -13.94 6.12 22.44
CA MET A 141 -12.59 6.41 22.92
C MET A 141 -12.50 7.87 23.39
N ASN A 142 -11.85 8.09 24.53
CA ASN A 142 -11.56 9.43 25.03
C ASN A 142 -10.37 10.04 24.27
N PHE A 143 -10.15 11.34 24.40
CA PHE A 143 -9.08 12.09 23.74
C PHE A 143 -7.65 11.63 24.04
N ASP A 144 -7.43 10.90 25.13
CA ASP A 144 -6.16 10.33 25.57
C ASP A 144 -6.15 8.79 25.50
N GLY A 145 -7.21 8.20 24.95
CA GLY A 145 -7.42 6.76 24.95
C GLY A 145 -6.76 6.04 23.77
N GLU A 146 -6.90 4.71 23.81
CA GLU A 146 -6.50 3.81 22.72
C GLU A 146 -7.55 2.74 22.46
N ILE A 147 -7.71 2.32 21.21
CA ILE A 147 -8.49 1.15 20.81
C ILE A 147 -7.54 0.03 20.42
N GLN A 148 -7.83 -1.19 20.89
CA GLN A 148 -7.21 -2.39 20.36
C GLN A 148 -8.09 -2.92 19.22
N VAL A 149 -7.48 -3.07 18.05
CA VAL A 149 -8.09 -3.60 16.83
C VAL A 149 -7.54 -5.01 16.63
N SER A 150 -8.40 -6.02 16.65
CA SER A 150 -8.01 -7.41 16.45
C SER A 150 -8.58 -7.94 15.14
N ILE A 151 -7.79 -8.74 14.44
CA ILE A 151 -8.16 -9.36 13.17
C ILE A 151 -7.58 -10.78 13.13
N ASP A 152 -8.35 -11.74 12.63
CA ASP A 152 -7.87 -13.10 12.44
C ASP A 152 -7.33 -13.24 11.01
N ILE A 153 -6.08 -13.72 10.91
CA ILE A 153 -5.38 -13.94 9.66
C ILE A 153 -5.10 -15.43 9.53
N SER A 154 -5.51 -16.03 8.42
CA SER A 154 -5.25 -17.44 8.14
C SER A 154 -4.41 -17.58 6.89
N ASN A 155 -3.39 -18.44 6.92
CA ASN A 155 -2.70 -18.85 5.71
C ASN A 155 -3.50 -19.98 5.06
N THR A 156 -4.14 -19.67 3.94
CA THR A 156 -5.04 -20.57 3.20
C THR A 156 -4.35 -21.27 2.04
N GLY A 157 -3.07 -21.00 1.79
CA GLY A 157 -2.30 -21.66 0.75
C GLY A 157 -1.46 -22.82 1.27
N ASN A 158 -0.53 -23.28 0.43
CA ASN A 158 0.26 -24.51 0.66
C ASN A 158 1.71 -24.24 1.09
N MET A 159 2.10 -22.96 1.27
CA MET A 159 3.45 -22.57 1.63
C MET A 159 3.43 -21.66 2.86
N ALA A 160 4.44 -21.76 3.73
CA ALA A 160 4.62 -20.77 4.77
C ALA A 160 4.86 -19.38 4.14
N GLY A 161 4.37 -18.33 4.78
CA GLY A 161 4.53 -16.97 4.27
C GLY A 161 4.32 -15.94 5.36
N GLU A 162 4.91 -14.77 5.14
CA GLU A 162 4.67 -13.62 6.00
C GLU A 162 3.68 -12.67 5.33
N GLU A 163 2.72 -12.16 6.09
CA GLU A 163 1.73 -11.19 5.63
C GLU A 163 1.87 -9.88 6.41
N ILE A 164 1.68 -8.75 5.72
CA ILE A 164 1.70 -7.41 6.33
C ILE A 164 0.27 -6.89 6.36
N VAL A 165 -0.33 -6.96 7.54
CA VAL A 165 -1.68 -6.45 7.78
C VAL A 165 -1.62 -4.95 8.04
N GLN A 166 -2.45 -4.19 7.34
CA GLN A 166 -2.44 -2.73 7.39
C GLN A 166 -3.76 -2.21 7.94
N MET A 167 -3.67 -1.25 8.85
CA MET A 167 -4.81 -0.54 9.45
C MET A 167 -4.82 0.91 9.00
N TYR A 168 -5.95 1.31 8.42
CA TYR A 168 -6.22 2.68 8.01
C TYR A 168 -7.40 3.26 8.79
N VAL A 169 -7.45 4.58 8.91
CA VAL A 169 -8.56 5.30 9.54
C VAL A 169 -9.13 6.34 8.57
N GLY A 170 -10.45 6.32 8.39
CA GLY A 170 -11.21 7.38 7.71
C GLY A 170 -12.10 8.15 8.67
N TYR A 171 -12.56 9.33 8.23
CA TYR A 171 -13.18 10.35 9.06
C TYR A 171 -14.61 10.61 8.60
N LYS A 172 -15.63 10.37 9.45
CA LYS A 172 -17.03 10.63 9.11
C LYS A 172 -17.39 12.06 9.49
N ASN A 173 -17.68 12.90 8.50
CA ASN A 173 -18.16 14.27 8.70
C ASN A 173 -17.16 15.17 9.45
N SER A 174 -15.88 15.06 9.13
CA SER A 174 -14.86 16.02 9.57
C SER A 174 -15.25 17.44 9.16
N SER A 175 -14.99 18.41 10.03
CA SER A 175 -15.21 19.84 9.75
C SER A 175 -14.16 20.42 8.80
N VAL A 176 -13.03 19.74 8.65
CA VAL A 176 -11.96 20.06 7.70
C VAL A 176 -11.86 19.03 6.58
N ASP A 177 -11.20 19.40 5.48
CA ASP A 177 -10.91 18.46 4.40
C ASP A 177 -9.88 17.41 4.88
N ARG A 178 -10.18 16.12 4.67
CA ARG A 178 -9.39 14.99 5.17
C ARG A 178 -9.23 13.92 4.09
N PRO A 179 -8.12 13.16 4.11
CA PRO A 179 -7.98 11.94 3.34
C PRO A 179 -9.14 10.98 3.57
N PHE A 180 -9.55 10.29 2.51
CA PHE A 180 -10.55 9.22 2.61
C PHE A 180 -10.16 8.21 3.69
N LYS A 181 -8.87 7.88 3.74
CA LYS A 181 -8.25 7.09 4.80
C LYS A 181 -6.77 7.43 4.95
N ASP A 182 -6.23 7.24 6.15
CA ASP A 182 -4.81 7.37 6.49
C ASP A 182 -4.29 6.07 7.09
N LEU A 183 -3.12 5.59 6.68
CA LEU A 183 -2.43 4.48 7.36
C LEU A 183 -2.09 4.90 8.80
N LYS A 184 -2.54 4.13 9.78
CA LYS A 184 -2.31 4.38 11.22
C LYS A 184 -1.56 3.25 11.93
N GLY A 185 -1.41 2.10 11.29
CA GLY A 185 -0.60 1.02 11.83
C GLY A 185 -0.48 -0.13 10.84
N PHE A 186 0.54 -0.95 11.02
CA PHE A 186 0.70 -2.22 10.34
C PHE A 186 1.55 -3.14 11.21
N ASP A 187 1.44 -4.43 10.98
CA ASP A 187 2.32 -5.41 11.60
C ASP A 187 2.51 -6.61 10.64
N LYS A 188 3.63 -7.31 10.81
CA LYS A 188 4.04 -8.43 9.95
C LYS A 188 3.95 -9.73 10.73
N ILE A 189 3.32 -10.73 10.14
CA ILE A 189 3.07 -12.01 10.81
C ILE A 189 3.44 -13.18 9.90
N LEU A 190 4.23 -14.11 10.44
CA LEU A 190 4.55 -15.38 9.79
C LEU A 190 3.46 -16.40 10.10
N LEU A 191 2.94 -17.08 9.07
CA LEU A 191 1.99 -18.19 9.22
C LEU A 191 2.42 -19.39 8.37
N THR A 192 2.34 -20.57 8.97
CA THR A 192 2.46 -21.87 8.28
C THR A 192 1.15 -22.26 7.59
N PRO A 193 1.15 -23.19 6.60
CA PRO A 193 -0.08 -23.58 5.90
C PRO A 193 -1.20 -24.04 6.85
N GLY A 194 -2.39 -23.47 6.71
CA GLY A 194 -3.55 -23.75 7.55
C GLY A 194 -3.52 -23.12 8.94
N GLU A 195 -2.44 -22.43 9.31
CA GLU A 195 -2.35 -21.71 10.59
C GLU A 195 -3.23 -20.46 10.57
N MET A 196 -3.90 -20.20 11.68
CA MET A 196 -4.61 -18.96 11.95
C MET A 196 -4.02 -18.29 13.18
N LYS A 197 -3.80 -16.98 13.10
CA LYS A 197 -3.40 -16.13 14.22
C LYS A 197 -4.28 -14.90 14.31
N THR A 198 -4.57 -14.49 15.55
CA THR A 198 -5.12 -13.16 15.81
C THR A 198 -3.99 -12.15 15.90
N LEU A 199 -4.02 -11.15 15.03
CA LEU A 199 -3.17 -9.98 15.11
C LEU A 199 -3.87 -8.86 15.88
N ASN A 200 -3.12 -8.10 16.69
CA ASN A 200 -3.63 -6.97 17.45
C ASN A 200 -2.86 -5.69 17.07
N LEU A 201 -3.58 -4.73 16.51
CA LEU A 201 -3.07 -3.39 16.20
C LEU A 201 -3.62 -2.39 17.21
N LYS A 202 -2.82 -1.38 17.54
CA LYS A 202 -3.18 -0.33 18.49
C LYS A 202 -3.43 0.97 17.74
N LEU A 203 -4.57 1.60 18.00
CA LEU A 203 -4.90 2.93 17.51
C LEU A 203 -5.01 3.89 18.69
N ARG A 204 -4.18 4.92 18.75
CA ARG A 204 -4.27 5.94 19.81
C ARG A 204 -5.09 7.13 19.33
N ALA A 205 -5.73 7.82 20.26
CA ALA A 205 -6.50 9.01 19.94
C ALA A 205 -5.62 10.12 19.31
N GLU A 206 -4.36 10.26 19.78
CA GLU A 206 -3.38 11.20 19.22
C GLU A 206 -3.13 11.00 17.71
N ASP A 207 -3.20 9.75 17.24
CA ASP A 207 -2.99 9.43 15.82
C ASP A 207 -4.13 9.95 14.94
N LEU A 208 -5.27 10.32 15.51
CA LEU A 208 -6.45 10.83 14.79
C LEU A 208 -6.39 12.33 14.54
N ALA A 209 -5.46 13.03 15.18
CA ALA A 209 -5.42 14.48 15.16
C ALA A 209 -5.18 15.03 13.75
N TYR A 210 -5.61 16.27 13.55
CA TYR A 210 -5.18 17.14 12.45
C TYR A 210 -4.57 18.40 13.04
N TYR A 211 -3.68 19.05 12.29
CA TYR A 211 -3.11 20.31 12.73
C TYR A 211 -4.04 21.46 12.35
N ASP A 212 -4.58 22.17 13.34
CA ASP A 212 -5.43 23.34 13.16
C ASP A 212 -4.54 24.59 13.06
N VAL A 213 -4.55 25.23 11.89
CA VAL A 213 -3.66 26.37 11.60
C VAL A 213 -4.05 27.64 12.35
N ASP A 214 -5.34 27.81 12.66
CA ASP A 214 -5.85 28.99 13.35
C ASP A 214 -5.52 28.90 14.85
N LYS A 215 -5.71 27.71 15.44
CA LYS A 215 -5.39 27.45 16.84
C LYS A 215 -3.92 27.15 17.10
N LYS A 216 -3.16 26.79 16.05
CA LYS A 216 -1.76 26.37 16.11
C LYS A 216 -1.53 25.16 17.03
N GLU A 217 -2.44 24.20 16.98
CA GLU A 217 -2.40 23.00 17.81
C GLU A 217 -2.92 21.77 17.06
N TRP A 218 -2.63 20.58 17.60
CA TRP A 218 -3.21 19.34 17.13
C TRP A 218 -4.59 19.15 17.76
N VAL A 219 -5.60 18.98 16.91
CA VAL A 219 -7.01 18.85 17.31
C VAL A 219 -7.53 17.47 16.93
N ILE A 220 -8.22 16.83 17.87
CA ILE A 220 -8.99 15.61 17.64
C ILE A 220 -10.47 16.01 17.60
N GLU A 221 -11.21 15.57 16.59
CA GLU A 221 -12.62 15.88 16.48
C GLU A 221 -13.50 14.85 17.19
N LYS A 222 -14.59 15.34 17.79
CA LYS A 222 -15.64 14.47 18.36
C LYS A 222 -16.58 13.97 17.26
N ILE A 223 -16.05 13.15 16.36
CA ILE A 223 -16.78 12.58 15.21
C ILE A 223 -16.78 11.05 15.23
N GLY A 224 -17.47 10.46 14.26
CA GLY A 224 -17.35 9.04 13.95
C GLY A 224 -16.12 8.77 13.09
N TYR A 225 -15.45 7.66 13.37
CA TYR A 225 -14.28 7.20 12.63
C TYR A 225 -14.56 5.82 12.04
N ILE A 226 -13.93 5.51 10.91
CA ILE A 226 -13.97 4.20 10.26
C ILE A 226 -12.57 3.60 10.34
N ILE A 227 -12.47 2.40 10.88
CA ILE A 227 -11.26 1.58 10.82
C ILE A 227 -11.41 0.66 9.62
N TYR A 228 -10.38 0.65 8.77
CA TYR A 228 -10.22 -0.26 7.65
C TYR A 228 -9.03 -1.17 7.92
N VAL A 229 -9.15 -2.48 7.70
CA VAL A 229 -8.05 -3.44 7.87
C VAL A 229 -7.99 -4.40 6.70
N GLY A 230 -6.80 -4.61 6.14
CA GLY A 230 -6.59 -5.56 5.04
C GLY A 230 -5.15 -5.59 4.52
N PRO A 231 -4.93 -6.20 3.34
CA PRO A 231 -3.60 -6.47 2.79
C PRO A 231 -2.98 -5.30 2.00
N SER A 232 -3.76 -4.27 1.65
CA SER A 232 -3.30 -3.10 0.90
C SER A 232 -4.26 -1.91 1.07
N SER A 233 -3.94 -0.76 0.47
CA SER A 233 -4.84 0.42 0.48
C SER A 233 -6.05 0.29 -0.44
N ARG A 234 -6.17 -0.81 -1.20
CA ARG A 234 -7.30 -1.05 -2.12
C ARG A 234 -8.60 -1.24 -1.33
N LYS A 235 -9.65 -0.50 -1.69
CA LYS A 235 -10.89 -0.43 -0.91
C LYS A 235 -11.60 -1.78 -0.81
N GLU A 236 -11.57 -2.56 -1.88
CA GLU A 236 -12.28 -3.83 -2.02
C GLU A 236 -11.69 -4.92 -1.10
N ASP A 237 -10.44 -4.76 -0.67
CA ASP A 237 -9.74 -5.75 0.16
C ASP A 237 -9.86 -5.45 1.67
N LEU A 238 -10.57 -4.38 2.05
CA LEU A 238 -10.60 -3.87 3.42
C LEU A 238 -11.87 -4.27 4.17
N LEU A 239 -11.70 -4.98 5.30
CA LEU A 239 -12.74 -5.12 6.31
C LEU A 239 -12.91 -3.81 7.07
N THR A 240 -14.13 -3.51 7.50
CA THR A 240 -14.44 -2.23 8.16
C THR A 240 -15.16 -2.37 9.48
N THR A 241 -14.87 -1.45 10.40
CA THR A 241 -15.65 -1.24 11.61
C THR A 241 -15.60 0.23 12.01
N THR A 242 -16.44 0.65 12.95
CA THR A 242 -16.55 2.07 13.32
C THR A 242 -16.46 2.27 14.82
N PHE A 243 -16.01 3.44 15.24
CA PHE A 243 -16.01 3.92 16.62
C PHE A 243 -16.23 5.44 16.65
N ASN A 244 -16.47 6.02 17.82
CA ASN A 244 -16.57 7.46 18.01
C ASN A 244 -15.56 7.96 19.05
N ILE A 245 -15.16 9.22 18.94
CA ILE A 245 -14.53 9.94 20.05
C ILE A 245 -15.64 10.48 20.97
N SER A 246 -15.48 10.32 22.29
CA SER A 246 -16.43 10.76 23.32
C SER A 246 -15.85 11.83 24.24
#